data_AF-A0A0D2MAC8-F1
#
_entry.id   AF-A0A0D2MAC8-F1
#
_cell.length_a   1.000
_cell.length_b   1.000
_cell.length_c   1.000
_cell.angle_alpha   90.00
_cell.angle_beta   90.00
_cell.angle_gamma   90.00
#
_symmetry.space_group_name_H-M   'P 1'
#
loop_
_entity.id
_entity.type
_entity.pdbx_description
1 polymer ?
#
loop_
_entity_poly.entity_id
_entity_poly.type
_entity_poly.pdbx_seq_one_letter_code
_entity_poly.pdbx_strand_id
1 'polypeptide(L)'
;MADLDAMLAACLGFDNQARKAAEKALKQLSGHADYVPELCKRLEAADAQVRQLAAVLVRKAVSKHFPKLPPEAQARIRALLLQRVVQEPLHSVRRAIADVAGAVARIAVPLNQWPAG
;
A
#
# COMPACT_ATOMS: atom_id res chain seq x y z
N MET A 1 -3.75 -1.22 18.55
CA MET A 1 -3.30 -1.64 17.20
C MET A 1 -1.93 -1.01 16.98
N ALA A 2 -0.98 -1.74 16.37
CA ALA A 2 0.36 -1.20 16.13
C ALA A 2 0.27 0.09 15.30
N ASP A 3 1.02 1.12 15.69
CA ASP A 3 0.97 2.42 15.02
C ASP A 3 1.79 2.39 13.72
N LEU A 4 1.15 1.98 12.62
CA LEU A 4 1.77 1.96 11.30
C LEU A 4 2.31 3.34 10.88
N ASP A 5 1.69 4.44 11.32
CA ASP A 5 2.16 5.78 10.95
C ASP A 5 3.50 6.08 11.62
N ALA A 6 3.62 5.78 12.91
CA ALA A 6 4.87 5.89 13.65
C ALA A 6 5.98 4.99 13.05
N MET A 7 5.63 3.78 12.60
CA MET A 7 6.60 2.87 11.97
C MET A 7 7.10 3.39 10.62
N LEU A 8 6.19 3.90 9.77
CA LEU A 8 6.56 4.50 8.49
C LEU A 8 7.42 5.75 8.70
N ALA A 9 7.05 6.61 9.66
CA ALA A 9 7.84 7.77 10.03
C ALA A 9 9.24 7.38 10.53
N ALA A 10 9.34 6.36 11.39
CA ALA A 10 10.61 5.86 11.90
C ALA A 10 11.51 5.29 10.78
N CYS A 11 10.94 4.63 9.77
CA CYS A 11 11.69 4.18 8.58
C CYS A 11 12.26 5.33 7.75
N LEU A 12 11.68 6.53 7.85
CA LEU A 12 12.08 7.71 7.08
C LEU A 12 13.02 8.63 7.87
N GLY A 13 13.11 8.47 9.19
CA GLY A 13 14.02 9.23 10.05
C GLY A 13 15.50 8.85 9.89
N PHE A 14 16.37 9.51 10.66
CA PHE A 14 17.83 9.33 10.61
C PHE A 14 18.38 8.35 11.65
N ASP A 15 17.58 7.95 12.64
CA ASP A 15 17.99 6.99 13.68
C ASP A 15 18.02 5.56 13.11
N ASN A 16 19.21 5.02 12.94
CA ASN A 16 19.43 3.68 12.40
C ASN A 16 18.80 2.56 13.25
N GLN A 17 18.76 2.70 14.57
CA GLN A 17 18.17 1.70 15.46
C GLN A 17 16.65 1.74 15.35
N ALA A 18 16.06 2.95 15.33
CA ALA A 18 14.62 3.13 15.12
C ALA A 18 14.17 2.61 13.76
N ARG A 19 14.92 2.91 12.68
CA ARG A 19 14.65 2.39 11.32
C ARG A 19 14.62 0.87 11.29
N LYS A 20 15.66 0.20 11.84
CA LYS A 20 15.73 -1.27 11.87
C LYS A 20 14.60 -1.89 12.70
N ALA A 21 14.24 -1.28 13.82
CA ALA A 21 13.14 -1.74 14.66
C ALA A 21 11.80 -1.64 13.91
N ALA A 22 11.55 -0.50 13.25
CA ALA A 22 10.35 -0.27 12.46
C ALA A 22 10.25 -1.23 11.27
N GLU A 23 11.34 -1.44 10.51
CA GLU A 23 11.40 -2.40 9.41
C GLU A 23 11.10 -3.83 9.88
N LYS A 24 11.68 -4.24 11.02
CA LYS A 24 11.43 -5.56 11.61
C LYS A 24 9.96 -5.73 11.97
N ALA A 25 9.36 -4.72 12.58
CA ALA A 25 7.98 -4.78 13.00
C ALA A 25 7.01 -4.71 11.80
N LEU A 26 7.31 -3.93 10.76
CA LEU A 26 6.57 -3.95 9.48
C LEU A 26 6.63 -5.33 8.81
N LYS A 27 7.81 -5.97 8.84
CA LYS A 27 7.99 -7.33 8.33
C LYS A 27 7.15 -8.35 9.10
N GLN A 28 7.03 -8.22 10.42
CA GLN A 28 6.15 -9.08 11.22
C GLN A 28 4.67 -8.87 10.83
N LEU A 29 4.23 -7.62 10.68
CA LEU A 29 2.86 -7.29 10.27
C LEU A 29 2.52 -7.77 8.86
N SER A 30 3.50 -7.84 7.96
CA SER A 30 3.33 -8.38 6.60
C SER A 30 2.90 -9.85 6.53
N GLY A 31 2.83 -10.55 7.66
CA GLY A 31 2.22 -11.88 7.75
C GLY A 31 0.68 -11.84 7.70
N HIS A 32 0.06 -10.74 8.10
CA HIS A 32 -1.40 -10.62 8.29
C HIS A 32 -2.12 -10.17 7.01
N ALA A 33 -3.34 -10.68 6.79
CA ALA A 33 -4.16 -10.31 5.63
C ALA A 33 -4.53 -8.82 5.65
N ASP A 34 -4.80 -8.26 6.83
CA ASP A 34 -5.19 -6.86 7.01
C ASP A 34 -4.06 -5.86 6.76
N TYR A 35 -2.82 -6.34 6.59
CA TYR A 35 -1.66 -5.49 6.33
C TYR A 35 -1.82 -4.64 5.07
N VAL A 36 -2.38 -5.20 3.99
CA VAL A 36 -2.59 -4.47 2.73
C VAL A 36 -3.67 -3.39 2.90
N PRO A 37 -4.89 -3.69 3.39
CA PRO A 37 -5.90 -2.67 3.67
C PRO A 37 -5.40 -1.54 4.58
N GLU A 38 -4.66 -1.85 5.65
CA GLU A 38 -4.15 -0.83 6.56
C GLU A 38 -3.09 0.07 5.90
N LEU A 39 -2.16 -0.49 5.12
CA LEU A 39 -1.20 0.30 4.36
C LEU A 39 -1.87 1.17 3.29
N CYS A 40 -2.93 0.67 2.65
CA CYS A 40 -3.66 1.43 1.64
C CYS A 40 -4.23 2.75 2.20
N LYS A 41 -4.65 2.79 3.47
CA LYS A 41 -5.09 4.04 4.13
C LYS A 41 -3.99 5.11 4.17
N ARG A 42 -2.71 4.72 4.15
CA ARG A 42 -1.57 5.65 4.18
C ARG A 42 -1.20 6.21 2.82
N LEU A 43 -1.87 5.77 1.75
CA LEU A 43 -1.77 6.42 0.43
C LEU A 43 -2.43 7.82 0.41
N GLU A 44 -3.14 8.19 1.48
CA GLU A 44 -3.75 9.50 1.70
C GLU A 44 -3.00 10.34 2.75
N ALA A 45 -1.86 9.83 3.28
CA ALA A 45 -1.09 10.56 4.27
C ALA A 45 -0.65 11.94 3.76
N ALA A 46 -0.59 12.95 4.64
CA ALA A 46 -0.16 14.29 4.26
C ALA A 46 1.28 14.31 3.74
N ASP A 47 2.16 13.51 4.36
CA ASP A 47 3.57 13.38 4.00
C ASP A 47 3.75 12.50 2.76
N ALA A 48 4.36 13.08 1.72
CA ALA A 48 4.68 12.42 0.47
C ALA A 48 5.59 11.20 0.63
N GLN A 49 6.56 11.24 1.54
CA GLN A 49 7.48 10.12 1.79
C GLN A 49 6.74 8.94 2.43
N VAL A 50 5.79 9.23 3.34
CA VAL A 50 4.91 8.21 3.93
C VAL A 50 4.03 7.59 2.84
N ARG A 51 3.40 8.39 1.99
CA ARG A 51 2.60 7.89 0.85
C ARG A 51 3.44 7.00 -0.07
N GLN A 52 4.65 7.44 -0.41
CA GLN A 52 5.55 6.69 -1.28
C GLN A 52 5.98 5.36 -0.66
N LEU A 53 6.40 5.36 0.60
CA LEU A 53 6.81 4.15 1.32
C LEU A 53 5.63 3.17 1.46
N ALA A 54 4.44 3.67 1.80
CA ALA A 54 3.22 2.87 1.85
C ALA A 54 2.96 2.20 0.50
N ALA A 55 3.00 2.94 -0.63
CA ALA A 55 2.82 2.36 -1.96
C ALA A 55 3.82 1.23 -2.27
N VAL A 56 5.10 1.42 -1.92
CA VAL A 56 6.13 0.39 -2.10
C VAL A 56 5.83 -0.86 -1.27
N LEU A 57 5.40 -0.70 -0.02
CA LEU A 57 5.07 -1.83 0.85
C LEU A 57 3.80 -2.56 0.39
N VAL A 58 2.76 -1.83 -0.05
CA VAL A 58 1.57 -2.42 -0.64
C VAL A 58 1.95 -3.24 -1.87
N ARG A 59 2.73 -2.70 -2.80
CA ARG A 59 3.17 -3.42 -4.01
C ARG A 59 3.85 -4.76 -3.68
N LYS A 60 4.66 -4.80 -2.62
CA LYS A 60 5.36 -6.01 -2.18
C LYS A 60 4.41 -7.06 -1.57
N ALA A 61 3.36 -6.62 -0.89
CA ALA A 61 2.43 -7.50 -0.18
C ALA A 61 1.21 -7.91 -1.02
N VAL A 62 0.83 -7.12 -2.02
CA VAL A 62 -0.47 -7.24 -2.70
C VAL A 62 -0.67 -8.58 -3.39
N SER A 63 0.35 -9.15 -4.04
CA SER A 63 0.25 -10.46 -4.69
C SER A 63 -0.11 -11.60 -3.74
N LYS A 64 0.37 -11.54 -2.50
CA LYS A 64 0.15 -12.58 -1.49
C LYS A 64 -1.17 -12.40 -0.74
N HIS A 65 -1.53 -11.16 -0.42
CA HIS A 65 -2.63 -10.87 0.50
C HIS A 65 -3.93 -10.45 -0.19
N PHE A 66 -3.86 -9.70 -1.30
CA PHE A 66 -5.05 -9.19 -1.98
C PHE A 66 -6.05 -10.28 -2.42
N PRO A 67 -5.64 -11.42 -3.00
CA PRO A 67 -6.59 -12.48 -3.39
C PRO A 67 -7.35 -13.09 -2.22
N LYS A 68 -6.83 -12.96 -0.99
CA LYS A 68 -7.41 -13.53 0.23
C LYS A 68 -8.39 -12.58 0.92
N LEU A 69 -8.45 -11.33 0.47
CA LEU A 69 -9.37 -10.35 1.04
C LEU A 69 -10.81 -10.62 0.59
N PRO A 70 -11.82 -10.27 1.40
CA PRO A 70 -13.21 -10.29 0.97
C PRO A 70 -13.42 -9.46 -0.31
N PRO A 71 -14.36 -9.84 -1.20
CA PRO A 71 -14.60 -9.14 -2.47
C PRO A 71 -14.86 -7.63 -2.30
N GLU A 72 -15.55 -7.24 -1.24
CA GLU A 72 -15.82 -5.84 -0.89
C GLU A 72 -14.53 -5.07 -0.56
N ALA A 73 -13.60 -5.67 0.19
CA ALA A 73 -12.31 -5.06 0.48
C ALA A 73 -11.44 -4.96 -0.78
N GLN A 74 -11.47 -5.98 -1.65
CA GLN A 74 -10.81 -5.92 -2.95
C GLN A 74 -11.37 -4.78 -3.81
N ALA A 75 -12.70 -4.58 -3.83
CA ALA A 75 -13.35 -3.50 -4.57
C ALA A 75 -12.96 -2.11 -4.03
N ARG A 76 -12.99 -1.94 -2.70
CA ARG A 76 -12.55 -0.70 -2.04
C ARG A 76 -11.10 -0.34 -2.39
N ILE A 77 -10.18 -1.30 -2.34
CA ILE A 77 -8.77 -1.07 -2.67
C ILE A 77 -8.62 -0.66 -4.14
N ARG A 78 -9.33 -1.30 -5.08
CA ARG A 78 -9.30 -0.94 -6.50
C ARG A 78 -9.76 0.50 -6.73
N ALA A 79 -10.91 0.87 -6.16
CA ALA A 79 -11.45 2.22 -6.28
C ALA A 79 -10.50 3.27 -5.68
N LEU A 80 -9.97 2.99 -4.48
CA LEU A 80 -8.98 3.86 -3.83
C LEU A 80 -7.74 4.07 -4.71
N LEU A 81 -7.16 2.99 -5.25
CA LEU A 81 -5.95 3.10 -6.07
C LEU A 81 -6.19 3.94 -7.33
N LEU A 82 -7.30 3.73 -8.03
CA LEU A 82 -7.68 4.53 -9.20
C LEU A 82 -7.84 6.00 -8.85
N GLN A 83 -8.58 6.30 -7.78
CA GLN A 83 -8.76 7.66 -7.29
C GLN A 83 -7.40 8.31 -6.94
N ARG A 84 -6.53 7.59 -6.22
CA ARG A 84 -5.23 8.10 -5.79
C ARG A 84 -4.27 8.35 -6.95
N VAL A 85 -4.27 7.52 -8.00
CA VAL A 85 -3.46 7.77 -9.20
C VAL A 85 -3.86 9.10 -9.85
N VAL A 86 -5.15 9.40 -9.92
CA VAL A 86 -5.65 10.64 -10.53
C VAL A 86 -5.36 11.86 -9.66
N GLN A 87 -5.52 11.74 -8.34
CA GLN A 87 -5.42 12.87 -7.40
C GLN A 87 -3.99 13.17 -6.93
N GLU A 88 -3.02 12.27 -7.12
CA GLU A 88 -1.68 12.46 -6.57
C GLU A 88 -0.87 13.51 -7.35
N PRO A 89 -0.49 14.64 -6.71
CA PRO A 89 0.24 15.71 -7.39
C PRO A 89 1.68 15.30 -7.74
N LEU A 90 2.35 14.53 -6.87
CA LEU A 90 3.76 14.22 -7.04
C LEU A 90 3.96 13.07 -8.00
N HIS A 91 4.74 13.29 -9.07
CA HIS A 91 4.98 12.28 -10.10
C HIS A 91 5.56 10.97 -9.55
N SER A 92 6.54 11.04 -8.65
CA SER A 92 7.16 9.86 -8.03
C SER A 92 6.15 9.02 -7.25
N VAL A 93 5.33 9.68 -6.42
CA VAL A 93 4.31 9.02 -5.61
C VAL A 93 3.21 8.46 -6.50
N ARG A 94 2.75 9.23 -7.49
CA ARG A 94 1.74 8.80 -8.47
C ARG A 94 2.20 7.56 -9.23
N ARG A 95 3.47 7.51 -9.64
CA ARG A 95 4.04 6.33 -10.31
C ARG A 95 4.05 5.12 -9.37
N ALA A 96 4.45 5.29 -8.12
CA ALA A 96 4.43 4.20 -7.14
C ALA A 96 3.01 3.65 -6.92
N ILE A 97 2.00 4.52 -6.83
CA ILE A 97 0.58 4.11 -6.71
C ILE A 97 0.10 3.41 -8.00
N ALA A 98 0.48 3.91 -9.17
CA ALA A 98 0.14 3.28 -10.45
C ALA A 98 0.75 1.88 -10.58
N ASP A 99 1.98 1.68 -10.10
CA ASP A 99 2.60 0.35 -10.05
C ASP A 99 1.83 -0.61 -9.11
N VAL A 100 1.27 -0.11 -8.01
CA VAL A 100 0.37 -0.89 -7.14
C VAL A 100 -0.92 -1.24 -7.88
N ALA A 101 -1.55 -0.27 -8.52
CA ALA A 101 -2.77 -0.49 -9.32
C ALA A 101 -2.55 -1.55 -10.40
N GLY A 102 -1.43 -1.47 -11.13
CA GLY A 102 -1.05 -2.49 -12.12
C GLY A 102 -0.75 -3.87 -11.52
N ALA A 103 -0.22 -3.94 -10.30
CA ALA A 103 -0.05 -5.20 -9.58
C ALA A 103 -1.40 -5.82 -9.18
N VAL A 104 -2.35 -5.01 -8.71
CA VAL A 104 -3.73 -5.47 -8.42
C VAL A 104 -4.45 -5.89 -9.69
N ALA A 105 -4.36 -5.10 -10.75
CA ALA A 105 -5.01 -5.39 -12.03
C ALA A 105 -4.55 -6.73 -12.61
N ARG A 106 -3.25 -7.05 -12.55
CA ARG A 106 -2.74 -8.36 -13.01
C ARG A 106 -3.33 -9.56 -12.26
N ILE A 107 -3.79 -9.36 -11.03
CA ILE A 107 -4.46 -10.39 -10.22
C ILE A 107 -5.97 -10.44 -10.56
N ALA A 108 -6.60 -9.28 -10.71
CA ALA A 108 -8.05 -9.15 -10.89
C ALA A 108 -8.51 -9.34 -12.36
N VAL A 109 -7.68 -9.02 -13.34
CA VAL A 109 -7.99 -9.12 -14.78
C VAL A 109 -8.23 -10.57 -15.23
N PRO A 110 -7.39 -11.56 -14.85
CA PRO A 110 -7.70 -12.96 -15.14
C PRO A 110 -9.02 -13.45 -14.53
N LEU A 111 -9.52 -12.75 -13.51
CA LEU A 111 -10.78 -13.06 -12.83
C LEU A 111 -11.98 -12.26 -13.39
N ASN A 112 -11.79 -11.48 -14.47
CA ASN A 112 -12.79 -10.59 -15.07
C ASN A 112 -13.32 -9.49 -14.11
N GLN A 113 -12.51 -9.08 -13.13
CA GLN A 113 -12.90 -8.19 -12.04
C GLN A 113 -12.35 -6.75 -12.17
N TRP A 114 -11.74 -6.39 -13.29
CA TRP A 114 -11.27 -5.02 -13.50
C TRP A 114 -12.14 -4.36 -14.57
N PRO A 115 -12.77 -3.20 -14.32
CA PRO A 115 -13.49 -2.49 -15.37
C PRO A 115 -12.49 -2.06 -16.43
N ALA A 116 -12.71 -2.46 -17.68
CA ALA A 116 -12.05 -1.81 -18.82
C ALA A 116 -12.42 -0.32 -18.74
N GLY A 117 -11.39 0.54 -18.73
CA GLY A 117 -11.57 1.99 -18.68
C GLY A 117 -12.31 2.52 -19.89
#